data_AF-A0A364NUD9-F1
#
_entry.id   AF-A0A364NUD9-F1
#
_cell.length_a   1.000
_cell.length_b   1.000
_cell.length_c   1.000
_cell.angle_alpha   90.00
_cell.angle_beta   90.00
_cell.angle_gamma   90.00
#
_symmetry.space_group_name_H-M   'P 1'
#
loop_
_entity.id
_entity.type
_entity.pdbx_description
1 polymer ?
#
loop_
_entity_poly.entity_id
_entity_poly.type
_entity_poly.pdbx_seq_one_letter_code
_entity_poly.pdbx_strand_id
1 'polypeptide(L)'
;MKAILILCLLALGGCMLPSADQPAHFARMGRFMGLIANCGCSDISVDRMRADFGQALGGRYSAAEIKAMKGYVDLGAAEQWQNMPLVCGEVCSQRCMVQSVVEPLGGRGMGEKACLVNERDLHLTDGNQFDMPGGTQN
;
A
#
# COMPACT_ATOMS: atom_id res chain seq x y z
N MET A 1 -47.18 10.41 -6.97
CA MET A 1 -46.30 9.40 -7.60
C MET A 1 -45.02 9.96 -8.25
N LYS A 2 -44.90 11.27 -8.55
CA LYS A 2 -43.66 11.85 -9.13
C LYS A 2 -42.56 12.23 -8.12
N ALA A 3 -42.91 12.44 -6.85
CA ALA A 3 -41.95 12.89 -5.83
C ALA A 3 -41.03 11.79 -5.28
N ILE A 4 -41.39 10.51 -5.44
CA ILE A 4 -40.64 9.38 -4.89
C ILE A 4 -39.43 9.02 -5.78
N LEU A 5 -39.50 9.35 -7.08
CA LEU A 5 -38.43 9.02 -8.05
C LEU A 5 -37.17 9.89 -7.91
N ILE A 6 -37.30 11.10 -7.36
CA ILE A 6 -36.15 12.01 -7.15
C ILE A 6 -35.36 11.63 -5.90
N LEU A 7 -36.02 11.03 -4.89
CA LEU A 7 -35.35 10.63 -3.65
C LEU A 7 -34.44 9.40 -3.83
N CYS A 8 -34.81 8.47 -4.73
CA CYS A 8 -33.97 7.29 -5.02
C CYS A 8 -32.71 7.63 -5.84
N LEU A 9 -32.71 8.71 -6.62
CA LEU A 9 -31.54 9.13 -7.41
C LEU A 9 -30.46 9.81 -6.56
N LEU A 10 -30.82 10.42 -5.43
CA LEU A 10 -29.85 11.02 -4.49
C LEU A 10 -29.17 9.97 -3.58
N ALA A 11 -29.76 8.79 -3.42
CA ALA A 11 -29.18 7.70 -2.63
C ALA A 11 -28.11 6.89 -3.40
N LEU A 12 -27.99 7.09 -4.72
CA LEU A 12 -27.03 6.39 -5.58
C LEU A 12 -25.71 7.17 -5.78
N GLY A 13 -25.59 8.39 -5.27
CA GLY A 13 -24.36 9.21 -5.36
C GLY A 13 -23.29 8.88 -4.30
N GLY A 14 -23.52 7.87 -3.48
CA GLY A 14 -22.74 7.55 -2.28
C GLY A 14 -21.48 6.71 -2.48
N CYS A 15 -21.05 6.44 -3.71
CA CYS A 15 -19.69 5.94 -3.95
C CYS A 15 -18.70 7.11 -3.83
N MET A 16 -18.69 7.80 -2.68
CA MET A 16 -17.67 8.79 -2.36
C MET A 16 -16.34 8.04 -2.28
N LEU A 17 -15.52 8.20 -3.31
CA LEU A 17 -14.12 7.78 -3.28
C LEU A 17 -13.47 8.37 -2.01
N PRO A 18 -12.58 7.62 -1.33
CA PRO A 18 -11.88 8.12 -0.16
C PRO A 18 -11.26 9.49 -0.44
N SER A 19 -11.27 10.39 0.56
CA SER A 19 -10.63 11.70 0.39
C SER A 19 -9.14 11.52 0.09
N ALA A 20 -8.59 12.40 -0.75
CA ALA A 20 -7.15 12.46 -1.03
C ALA A 20 -6.30 12.60 0.25
N ASP A 21 -6.89 13.19 1.29
CA ASP A 21 -6.22 13.49 2.55
C ASP A 21 -6.31 12.34 3.57
N GLN A 22 -7.07 11.28 3.26
CA GLN A 22 -7.22 10.15 4.16
C GLN A 22 -6.00 9.22 4.04
N PRO A 23 -5.21 9.01 5.12
CA PRO A 23 -4.10 8.07 5.09
C PRO A 23 -4.57 6.68 4.64
N ALA A 24 -3.71 5.96 3.91
CA ALA A 24 -4.01 4.58 3.53
C ALA A 24 -4.26 3.72 4.77
N HIS A 25 -5.17 2.75 4.67
CA HIS A 25 -5.45 1.81 5.75
C HIS A 25 -4.16 1.10 6.17
N PHE A 26 -3.98 0.86 7.47
CA PHE A 26 -2.70 0.41 8.02
C PHE A 26 -2.17 -0.89 7.37
N ALA A 27 -3.08 -1.79 6.97
CA ALA A 27 -2.71 -3.00 6.25
C ALA A 27 -2.10 -2.73 4.87
N ARG A 28 -2.68 -1.79 4.11
CA ARG A 28 -2.20 -1.41 2.78
C ARG A 28 -0.90 -0.64 2.86
N MET A 29 -0.82 0.29 3.82
CA MET A 29 0.42 1.02 4.11
C MET A 29 1.55 0.05 4.50
N GLY A 30 1.28 -0.89 5.40
CA GLY A 30 2.28 -1.90 5.79
C GLY A 30 2.74 -2.75 4.61
N ARG A 31 1.81 -3.28 3.81
CA ARG A 31 2.15 -4.04 2.60
C ARG A 31 3.00 -3.22 1.63
N PHE A 32 2.62 -1.97 1.36
CA PHE A 32 3.37 -1.05 0.49
C PHE A 32 4.81 -0.85 0.97
N MET A 33 5.01 -0.60 2.27
CA MET A 33 6.35 -0.43 2.86
C MET A 33 7.20 -1.70 2.72
N GLY A 34 6.62 -2.87 3.00
CA GLY A 34 7.30 -4.15 2.80
C GLY A 34 7.71 -4.36 1.34
N LEU A 35 6.82 -4.07 0.40
CA LEU A 35 7.07 -4.18 -1.04
C LEU A 35 8.13 -3.20 -1.54
N ILE A 36 8.21 -1.97 -1.01
CA ILE A 36 9.29 -1.02 -1.36
C ILE A 36 10.66 -1.65 -1.16
N ALA A 37 10.86 -2.32 -0.02
CA ALA A 37 12.14 -2.95 0.31
C ALA A 37 12.35 -4.26 -0.47
N ASN A 38 11.31 -5.08 -0.61
CA ASN A 38 11.37 -6.34 -1.37
C ASN A 38 11.69 -6.11 -2.85
N CYS A 39 11.05 -5.11 -3.45
CA CYS A 39 11.22 -4.74 -4.85
C CYS A 39 12.46 -3.88 -5.13
N GLY A 40 13.19 -3.46 -4.10
CA GLY A 40 14.37 -2.62 -4.26
C GLY A 40 14.06 -1.25 -4.88
N CYS A 41 12.92 -0.63 -4.54
CA CYS A 41 12.56 0.68 -5.07
C CYS A 41 13.50 1.80 -4.60
N SER A 42 14.30 1.55 -3.55
CA SER A 42 15.37 2.41 -3.03
C SER A 42 16.47 1.49 -2.43
N ASP A 43 17.52 2.06 -1.84
CA ASP A 43 18.59 1.32 -1.16
C ASP A 43 18.27 0.94 0.30
N ILE A 44 17.02 1.12 0.74
CA ILE A 44 16.54 0.60 2.03
C ILE A 44 16.42 -0.92 1.98
N SER A 45 17.12 -1.60 2.88
CA SER A 45 17.00 -3.05 3.06
C SER A 45 15.69 -3.45 3.73
N VAL A 46 15.29 -4.71 3.51
CA VAL A 46 14.14 -5.33 4.20
C VAL A 46 14.29 -5.25 5.72
N ASP A 47 15.48 -5.52 6.25
CA ASP A 47 15.71 -5.49 7.71
C ASP A 47 15.56 -4.08 8.28
N ARG A 48 16.08 -3.06 7.58
CA ARG A 48 15.92 -1.66 7.96
C ARG A 48 14.45 -1.25 7.92
N MET A 49 13.74 -1.63 6.86
CA MET A 49 12.29 -1.38 6.76
C MET A 49 11.55 -1.99 7.95
N ARG A 50 11.78 -3.27 8.26
CA ARG A 50 11.10 -3.97 9.37
C ARG A 50 11.40 -3.38 10.75
N ALA A 51 12.64 -2.95 10.98
CA ALA A 51 13.05 -2.38 12.27
C ALA A 51 12.47 -0.98 12.48
N ASP A 52 12.49 -0.15 11.44
CA ASP A 52 12.32 1.29 11.58
C ASP A 52 11.08 1.87 10.87
N PHE A 53 10.20 1.04 10.28
CA PHE A 53 9.03 1.51 9.51
C PHE A 53 8.20 2.58 10.24
N GLY A 54 8.09 2.51 11.57
CA GLY A 54 7.36 3.49 12.37
C GLY A 54 7.81 4.95 12.16
N GLN A 55 9.09 5.17 11.82
CA GLN A 55 9.64 6.51 11.56
C GLN A 55 9.02 7.17 10.31
N ALA A 56 8.59 6.37 9.32
CA ALA A 56 7.99 6.86 8.08
C ALA A 56 6.50 7.23 8.22
N LEU A 57 5.84 6.88 9.33
CA LEU A 57 4.39 7.03 9.47
C LEU A 57 3.95 8.46 9.82
N GLY A 58 4.86 9.29 10.35
CA GLY A 58 4.60 10.70 10.66
C GLY A 58 3.42 10.94 11.62
N GLY A 59 3.20 10.02 12.56
CA GLY A 59 2.17 10.16 13.61
C GLY A 59 0.71 9.99 13.17
N ARG A 60 0.46 9.52 11.95
CA ARG A 60 -0.90 9.41 11.37
C ARG A 60 -1.71 8.19 11.83
N TYR A 61 -1.05 7.26 12.51
CA TYR A 61 -1.63 6.00 12.95
C TYR A 61 -1.53 5.88 14.46
N SER A 62 -2.55 5.30 15.09
CA SER A 62 -2.55 4.96 16.50
C SER A 62 -1.51 3.86 16.80
N ALA A 63 -1.09 3.73 18.06
CA ALA A 63 -0.15 2.68 18.47
C ALA A 63 -0.66 1.26 18.17
N ALA A 64 -1.99 1.04 18.23
CA ALA A 64 -2.61 -0.24 17.89
C ALA A 64 -2.49 -0.55 16.40
N GLU A 65 -2.72 0.45 15.54
CA GLU A 65 -2.56 0.32 14.09
C GLU A 65 -1.10 0.12 13.70
N ILE A 66 -0.16 0.85 14.31
CA ILE A 66 1.27 0.65 14.07
C ILE A 66 1.69 -0.78 14.44
N LYS A 67 1.20 -1.30 15.57
CA LYS A 67 1.46 -2.69 15.96
C LYS A 67 0.91 -3.69 14.96
N ALA A 68 -0.32 -3.48 14.47
CA ALA A 68 -0.94 -4.35 13.46
C ALA A 68 -0.24 -4.24 12.09
N MET A 69 0.20 -3.04 11.72
CA MET A 69 0.89 -2.74 10.47
C MET A 69 2.18 -3.55 10.31
N LYS A 70 2.89 -3.82 11.41
CA LYS A 70 4.12 -4.63 11.38
C LYS A 70 3.93 -5.96 10.63
N GLY A 71 2.83 -6.67 10.89
CA GLY A 71 2.55 -7.95 10.22
C GLY A 71 2.42 -7.81 8.70
N TYR A 72 1.89 -6.68 8.22
CA TYR A 72 1.76 -6.39 6.79
C TYR A 72 3.08 -5.92 6.17
N VAL A 73 3.93 -5.21 6.92
CA VAL A 73 5.32 -4.91 6.51
C VAL A 73 6.10 -6.21 6.33
N ASP A 74 6.00 -7.12 7.31
CA ASP A 74 6.68 -8.41 7.25
C ASP A 74 6.19 -9.25 6.07
N LEU A 75 4.87 -9.27 5.83
CA LEU A 75 4.23 -9.95 4.70
C LEU A 75 4.73 -9.38 3.37
N GLY A 76 4.57 -8.08 3.12
CA GLY A 76 4.99 -7.44 1.86
C GLY A 76 6.48 -7.61 1.59
N ALA A 77 7.31 -7.60 2.64
CA ALA A 77 8.74 -7.82 2.55
C ALA A 77 9.14 -9.27 2.18
N ALA A 78 8.23 -10.23 2.35
CA ALA A 78 8.43 -11.65 2.06
C ALA A 78 7.60 -12.14 0.86
N GLU A 79 6.81 -11.26 0.22
CA GLU A 79 5.97 -11.64 -0.91
C GLU A 79 6.81 -12.20 -2.06
N GLN A 80 6.39 -13.38 -2.54
CA GLN A 80 6.95 -14.04 -3.72
C GLN A 80 5.79 -14.53 -4.58
N TRP A 81 5.58 -13.82 -5.68
CA TRP A 81 4.56 -14.11 -6.68
C TRP A 81 5.19 -14.28 -8.05
N GLN A 82 4.44 -14.83 -8.99
CA GLN A 82 4.94 -15.00 -10.35
C GLN A 82 4.87 -13.69 -11.14
N ASN A 83 3.86 -12.86 -10.87
CA ASN A 83 3.74 -11.50 -11.39
C ASN A 83 4.55 -10.45 -10.60
N MET A 84 5.57 -10.84 -9.82
CA MET A 84 6.40 -9.88 -9.06
C MET A 84 6.97 -8.73 -9.89
N PRO A 85 7.41 -8.91 -11.16
CA PRO A 85 7.86 -7.78 -11.97
C PRO A 85 6.78 -6.69 -12.16
N LEU A 86 5.51 -7.08 -12.29
CA LEU A 86 4.38 -6.14 -12.40
C LEU A 86 4.11 -5.44 -11.06
N VAL A 87 4.05 -6.22 -9.97
CA VAL A 87 3.85 -5.70 -8.61
C VAL A 87 4.94 -4.68 -8.27
N CYS A 88 6.20 -5.01 -8.50
CA CYS A 88 7.32 -4.13 -8.25
C CYS A 88 7.33 -2.91 -9.15
N GLY A 89 7.01 -3.07 -10.45
CA GLY A 89 6.88 -1.95 -11.38
C GLY A 89 5.86 -0.92 -10.89
N GLU A 90 4.67 -1.38 -10.45
CA GLU A 90 3.63 -0.50 -9.93
C GLU A 90 4.04 0.18 -8.63
N VAL A 91 4.57 -0.56 -7.65
CA VAL A 91 5.00 -0.01 -6.36
C VAL A 91 6.09 1.06 -6.56
N CYS A 92 7.13 0.76 -7.34
CA CYS A 92 8.24 1.69 -7.54
C CYS A 92 7.84 2.90 -8.43
N SER A 93 6.79 2.78 -9.25
CA SER A 93 6.27 3.90 -10.05
C SER A 93 5.56 4.98 -9.24
N GLN A 94 5.09 4.66 -8.02
CA GLN A 94 4.43 5.59 -7.11
C GLN A 94 5.44 6.48 -6.36
N ARG A 95 6.30 7.17 -7.12
CA ARG A 95 7.55 7.79 -6.65
C ARG A 95 7.40 8.74 -5.46
N CYS A 96 6.37 9.58 -5.42
CA CYS A 96 6.17 10.51 -4.31
C CYS A 96 5.79 9.79 -3.00
N MET A 97 5.04 8.69 -3.11
CA MET A 97 4.66 7.85 -1.97
C MET A 97 5.85 7.03 -1.50
N VAL A 98 6.64 6.46 -2.42
CA VAL A 98 7.90 5.79 -2.10
C VAL A 98 8.84 6.75 -1.38
N GLN A 99 9.02 7.98 -1.90
CA GLN A 99 9.82 9.03 -1.27
C GLN A 99 9.40 9.27 0.18
N SER A 100 8.09 9.39 0.44
CA SER A 100 7.56 9.63 1.78
C SER A 100 7.90 8.54 2.80
N VAL A 101 8.21 7.32 2.32
CA VAL A 101 8.61 6.20 3.16
C VAL A 101 10.13 6.12 3.30
N VAL A 102 10.87 6.25 2.20
CA VAL A 102 12.32 5.98 2.21
C VAL A 102 13.14 7.12 2.81
N GLU A 103 12.70 8.37 2.62
CA GLU A 103 13.42 9.55 3.11
C GLU A 103 13.51 9.61 4.64
N PRO A 104 12.42 9.41 5.41
CA PRO A 104 12.51 9.34 6.87
C PRO A 104 13.40 8.21 7.40
N LEU A 105 13.58 7.14 6.61
CA LEU A 105 14.40 5.98 6.99
C LEU A 105 15.90 6.17 6.66
N GLY A 106 16.26 7.27 5.99
CA GLY A 106 17.61 7.57 5.54
C GLY A 106 17.99 6.91 4.21
N GLY A 107 17.00 6.45 3.45
CA GLY A 107 17.19 5.85 2.13
C GLY A 107 17.47 6.90 1.07
N ARG A 108 18.05 6.46 -0.04
CA ARG A 108 18.26 7.29 -1.23
C ARG A 108 16.91 7.72 -1.77
N GLY A 109 16.71 9.03 -1.78
CA GLY A 109 15.54 9.64 -2.37
C GLY A 109 15.43 9.36 -3.86
N MET A 110 14.20 9.33 -4.33
CA MET A 110 13.80 9.15 -5.73
C MET A 110 13.87 10.47 -6.52
N GLY A 111 14.31 11.57 -5.91
CA GLY A 111 14.33 12.91 -6.52
C GLY A 111 12.94 13.52 -6.72
N GLU A 112 11.94 13.00 -6.01
CA GLU A 112 10.54 13.44 -6.06
C GLU A 112 10.17 14.15 -4.76
N LYS A 113 9.16 15.02 -4.76
CA LYS A 113 8.64 15.58 -3.51
C LYS A 113 7.81 14.52 -2.78
N ALA A 114 8.07 14.27 -1.50
CA ALA A 114 7.25 13.37 -0.70
C ALA A 114 5.76 13.78 -0.69
N CYS A 115 4.86 12.82 -0.86
CA CYS A 115 3.41 13.00 -0.81
C CYS A 115 2.78 12.07 0.23
N LEU A 116 1.52 12.32 0.62
CA LEU A 116 0.80 11.41 1.51
C LEU A 116 0.52 10.09 0.79
N VAL A 117 0.86 8.97 1.44
CA VAL A 117 0.32 7.65 1.06
C VAL A 117 -1.14 7.58 1.52
N ASN A 118 -2.07 7.74 0.59
CA ASN A 118 -3.50 7.85 0.86
C ASN A 118 -4.28 6.67 0.27
N GLU A 119 -5.46 6.40 0.82
CA GLU A 119 -6.26 5.22 0.44
C GLU A 119 -6.74 5.26 -1.02
N ARG A 120 -7.00 6.47 -1.54
CA ARG A 120 -7.54 6.69 -2.88
C ARG A 120 -6.51 6.43 -3.97
N ASP A 121 -5.29 6.93 -3.77
CA ASP A 121 -4.25 7.00 -4.79
C ASP A 121 -3.22 5.87 -4.66
N LEU A 122 -3.15 5.21 -3.50
CA LEU A 122 -2.31 4.03 -3.33
C LEU A 122 -2.86 2.92 -4.24
N HIS A 123 -2.02 2.38 -5.10
CA HIS A 123 -2.33 1.23 -5.93
C HIS A 123 -1.41 0.08 -5.54
N LEU A 124 -2.00 -1.10 -5.34
CA LEU A 124 -1.28 -2.30 -4.95
C LEU A 124 -1.83 -3.49 -5.72
N THR A 125 -1.13 -3.89 -6.76
CA THR A 125 -1.42 -5.09 -7.55
C THR A 125 -1.38 -6.32 -6.66
N ASP A 126 -2.38 -7.17 -6.79
CA ASP A 126 -2.44 -8.45 -6.09
C ASP A 126 -1.46 -9.45 -6.72
N GLY A 127 -0.87 -10.28 -5.87
CA GLY A 127 -0.04 -11.39 -6.30
C GLY A 127 -0.88 -12.48 -6.97
N ASN A 128 -0.32 -13.15 -7.97
CA ASN A 128 -0.92 -14.35 -8.55
C ASN A 128 -0.02 -15.58 -8.38
N GLN A 129 -0.66 -16.73 -8.20
CA GLN A 129 -0.05 -18.05 -8.33
C GLN A 129 -0.66 -18.70 -9.58
N PHE A 130 0.14 -19.36 -10.42
CA PHE A 130 -0.39 -20.24 -11.46
C PHE A 130 -1.33 -21.25 -10.79
N ASP A 131 -2.56 -21.36 -11.29
CA ASP A 131 -3.30 -22.62 -11.16
C ASP A 131 -2.47 -23.67 -11.90
N MET A 132 -1.74 -24.52 -11.17
CA MET A 132 -1.20 -25.72 -11.79
C MET A 132 -2.39 -26.61 -12.15
N PRO A 133 -2.66 -26.91 -13.43
CA PRO A 133 -3.67 -27.88 -13.78
C PRO A 133 -3.14 -29.26 -13.39
N GLY A 134 -3.46 -29.72 -12.18
CA GLY A 134 -2.97 -31.01 -11.70
C GLY A 134 -3.08 -31.31 -10.20
N GLY A 135 -3.71 -30.47 -9.38
CA GLY A 135 -4.03 -30.82 -8.00
C GLY A 135 -5.36 -31.55 -7.92
N THR A 136 -5.35 -32.88 -7.97
CA THR A 136 -6.53 -33.69 -7.60
C THR A 136 -6.99 -33.31 -6.20
N GLN A 137 -8.25 -32.88 -6.12
CA GLN A 137 -8.99 -32.73 -4.87
C GLN A 137 -8.99 -34.08 -4.14
N ASN A 138 -8.56 -34.08 -2.88
CA ASN A 138 -8.91 -35.11 -1.91
C ASN A 138 -10.04 -34.57 -1.03
#